data_AF-X1EJK6-F1
#
_entry.id   AF-X1EJK6-F1
#
_cell.length_a   1.000
_cell.length_b   1.000
_cell.length_c   1.000
_cell.angle_alpha   90.00
_cell.angle_beta   90.00
_cell.angle_gamma   90.00
#
_symmetry.space_group_name_H-M   'P 1'
#
loop_
_entity.id
_entity.type
_entity.pdbx_description
1 polymer ?
#
loop_
_entity_poly.entity_id
_entity_poly.type
_entity_poly.pdbx_seq_one_letter_code
_entity_poly.pdbx_strand_id
1 'polypeptide(L)'
;MKEKMNVIFIITDAQRADHIGCAGNPILKTPNLDGLASEGVMFTNYYCTNPICMPNRATLLTGLYPNVHGVRSNGINLPEDTPTITKTLQKRGVLS
;
A
#
# COMPACT_ATOMS: atom_id res chain seq x y z
N MET A 1 -25.96 -16.92 -3.47
CA MET A 1 -24.57 -17.17 -3.04
C MET A 1 -23.87 -15.82 -2.98
N LYS A 2 -23.12 -15.50 -1.91
CA LYS A 2 -22.37 -14.24 -1.84
C LYS A 2 -21.08 -14.46 -2.62
N GLU A 3 -20.85 -13.71 -3.71
CA GLU A 3 -19.60 -13.82 -4.45
C GLU A 3 -18.42 -13.50 -3.54
N LYS A 4 -17.36 -14.32 -3.64
CA LYS A 4 -16.13 -14.13 -2.87
C LYS A 4 -15.35 -12.97 -3.48
N MET A 5 -15.23 -11.88 -2.73
CA MET A 5 -14.40 -10.73 -3.14
C MET A 5 -12.93 -11.09 -3.06
N ASN A 6 -12.19 -10.86 -4.13
CA ASN A 6 -10.72 -10.93 -4.15
C ASN A 6 -10.14 -9.53 -4.03
N VAL A 7 -9.03 -9.39 -3.30
CA VAL A 7 -8.34 -8.11 -3.13
C VAL A 7 -6.91 -8.27 -3.62
N ILE A 8 -6.50 -7.43 -4.58
CA ILE A 8 -5.14 -7.38 -5.10
C ILE A 8 -4.50 -6.07 -4.59
N PHE A 9 -3.40 -6.19 -3.85
CA PHE A 9 -2.64 -5.04 -3.36
C PHE A 9 -1.31 -4.93 -4.12
N ILE A 10 -1.19 -3.91 -4.97
CA ILE A 10 0.00 -3.64 -5.78
C ILE A 10 0.74 -2.47 -5.13
N ILE A 11 2.04 -2.68 -4.85
CA ILE A 11 2.92 -1.67 -4.30
C ILE A 11 4.23 -1.61 -5.09
N THR A 12 4.64 -0.41 -5.47
CA THR A 12 5.95 -0.14 -6.07
C THR A 12 6.87 0.48 -5.01
N ASP A 13 8.18 0.24 -5.14
CA ASP A 13 9.19 0.85 -4.26
C ASP A 13 9.75 2.12 -4.91
N ALA A 14 9.97 3.16 -4.10
CA ALA A 14 10.53 4.45 -4.50
C ALA A 14 9.84 5.16 -5.69
N GLN A 15 8.56 4.86 -5.96
CA GLN A 15 7.83 5.52 -7.05
C GLN A 15 7.45 6.95 -6.66
N ARG A 16 7.85 7.91 -7.49
CA ARG A 16 7.41 9.31 -7.35
C ARG A 16 5.95 9.44 -7.75
N ALA A 17 5.22 10.30 -7.05
CA ALA A 17 3.81 10.57 -7.35
C ALA A 17 3.58 11.13 -8.76
N ASP A 18 4.55 11.86 -9.31
CA ASP A 18 4.50 12.49 -10.64
C ASP A 18 5.07 11.61 -11.78
N HIS A 19 5.45 10.36 -11.49
CA HIS A 19 6.01 9.41 -12.48
C HIS A 19 4.96 8.42 -13.00
N ILE A 20 3.75 8.90 -13.25
CA ILE A 20 2.65 8.14 -13.86
C ILE A 20 1.93 9.07 -14.86
N GLY A 21 1.48 8.52 -15.99
CA GLY A 21 0.73 9.24 -17.02
C GLY A 21 -0.52 9.90 -16.46
N CYS A 22 -1.35 9.17 -15.70
CA CYS A 22 -2.54 9.70 -15.04
C CYS A 22 -2.26 10.75 -13.95
N ALA A 23 -1.00 10.88 -13.49
CA ALA A 23 -0.54 11.95 -12.62
C ALA A 23 -0.03 13.20 -13.37
N GLY A 24 -0.19 13.24 -14.70
CA GLY A 24 0.18 14.38 -15.55
C GLY A 24 1.61 14.32 -16.11
N ASN A 25 2.29 13.18 -16.06
CA ASN A 25 3.62 13.05 -16.65
C ASN A 25 3.54 13.10 -18.19
N PRO A 26 4.24 14.04 -18.88
CA PRO A 26 4.10 14.22 -20.32
C PRO A 26 4.93 13.23 -21.16
N ILE A 27 5.85 12.47 -20.53
CA ILE A 27 6.81 11.61 -21.22
C ILE A 27 6.48 10.13 -21.00
N LEU A 28 6.13 9.75 -19.78
CA LEU A 28 5.91 8.37 -19.40
C LEU A 28 4.57 7.85 -19.93
N LYS A 29 4.61 6.67 -20.54
CA LYS A 29 3.42 5.95 -20.99
C LYS A 29 3.12 4.82 -20.03
N THR A 30 2.06 4.94 -19.24
CA THR A 30 1.66 3.96 -18.23
C THR A 30 0.22 3.46 -18.45
N PRO A 31 -0.12 2.97 -19.66
CA PRO A 31 -1.52 2.76 -20.06
C PRO A 31 -2.31 1.82 -19.14
N ASN A 32 -1.64 0.82 -18.52
CA ASN A 32 -2.30 -0.08 -17.57
C ASN A 32 -2.64 0.62 -16.24
N LEU A 33 -1.76 1.48 -15.72
CA LEU A 33 -2.03 2.26 -14.51
C LEU A 33 -3.04 3.37 -14.78
N ASP A 34 -2.96 3.98 -15.97
CA ASP A 34 -3.88 5.02 -16.41
C ASP A 34 -5.29 4.44 -16.58
N GLY A 35 -5.41 3.23 -17.13
CA GLY A 35 -6.65 2.46 -17.21
C GLY A 35 -7.25 2.19 -15.83
N LEU A 36 -6.44 1.65 -14.90
CA LEU A 36 -6.87 1.42 -13.51
C LEU A 36 -7.35 2.70 -12.81
N ALA A 37 -6.70 3.83 -13.06
CA ALA A 37 -7.13 5.12 -12.50
C ALA A 37 -8.46 5.59 -13.09
N SER A 38 -8.71 5.34 -14.39
CA SER A 38 -9.94 5.75 -15.08
C SER A 38 -11.17 4.92 -14.69
N GLU A 39 -10.97 3.66 -14.30
CA GLU A 39 -12.04 2.76 -13.83
C GLU A 39 -12.24 2.80 -12.30
N GLY A 40 -11.39 3.56 -11.59
CA GLY A 40 -11.33 3.57 -10.13
C GLY A 40 -11.31 4.96 -9.52
N VAL A 41 -10.67 5.06 -8.36
CA VAL A 41 -10.50 6.32 -7.63
C VAL A 41 -9.02 6.57 -7.43
N MET A 42 -8.54 7.73 -7.91
CA MET A 42 -7.16 8.18 -7.72
C MET A 42 -7.10 9.26 -6.63
N PHE A 43 -6.32 9.00 -5.59
CA PHE A 43 -6.05 9.99 -4.54
C PHE A 43 -4.85 10.87 -4.95
N THR A 44 -5.08 12.17 -5.15
CA THR A 44 -4.02 13.12 -5.55
C THR A 44 -3.23 13.68 -4.38
N ASN A 45 -3.78 13.59 -3.16
CA ASN A 45 -3.15 14.04 -1.92
C ASN A 45 -2.94 12.86 -0.95
N TYR A 46 -2.13 11.89 -1.38
CA TYR A 46 -1.74 10.74 -0.56
C TYR A 46 -0.30 10.87 -0.09
N TYR A 47 -0.05 10.66 1.20
CA TYR A 47 1.27 10.79 1.82
C TYR A 47 1.63 9.52 2.56
N CYS A 48 2.89 9.10 2.42
CA CYS A 48 3.46 8.08 3.31
C CYS A 48 3.68 8.67 4.70
N THR A 49 3.56 7.83 5.73
CA THR A 49 3.83 8.22 7.13
C THR A 49 5.33 8.27 7.41
N ASN A 50 6.15 7.62 6.58
CA ASN A 50 7.60 7.59 6.69
C ASN A 50 8.21 7.37 5.29
N PRO A 51 9.24 8.13 4.88
CA PRO A 51 9.86 7.98 3.57
C PRO A 51 10.83 6.78 3.46
N ILE A 52 10.99 5.98 4.52
CA ILE A 52 11.89 4.81 4.56
C ILE A 52 11.08 3.53 4.32
N CYS A 53 11.65 2.58 3.56
CA CYS A 53 10.95 1.40 3.08
C CYS A 53 10.35 0.50 4.18
N MET A 54 11.12 0.01 5.17
CA MET A 54 10.56 -0.89 6.21
C MET A 54 9.50 -0.20 7.09
N PRO A 55 9.73 1.02 7.64
CA PRO A 55 8.70 1.74 8.39
C PRO A 55 7.42 1.99 7.60
N ASN A 56 7.53 2.41 6.33
CA ASN A 56 6.37 2.65 5.47
C ASN A 56 5.55 1.36 5.24
N ARG A 57 6.24 0.24 4.93
CA ARG A 57 5.59 -1.06 4.73
C ARG A 57 4.91 -1.56 6.01
N ALA A 58 5.54 -1.35 7.17
CA ALA A 58 4.93 -1.66 8.45
C ALA A 58 3.66 -0.82 8.70
N THR A 59 3.67 0.48 8.39
CA THR A 59 2.47 1.31 8.46
C THR A 59 1.37 0.80 7.52
N LEU A 60 1.69 0.48 6.26
CA LEU A 60 0.71 -0.04 5.30
C LEU A 60 0.06 -1.36 5.77
N LEU A 61 0.85 -2.25 6.37
CA LEU A 61 0.35 -3.56 6.82
C LEU A 61 -0.42 -3.49 8.13
N THR A 62 -0.14 -2.53 9.00
CA THR A 62 -0.73 -2.45 10.35
C THR A 62 -1.82 -1.39 10.47
N GLY A 63 -1.81 -0.37 9.60
CA GLY A 63 -2.64 0.84 9.73
C GLY A 63 -2.18 1.77 10.87
N LEU A 64 -1.00 1.53 11.44
CA LEU A 64 -0.48 2.26 12.59
C LEU A 64 0.68 3.19 12.18
N TYR A 65 0.92 4.24 12.96
CA TYR A 65 2.09 5.10 12.77
C TYR A 65 3.39 4.43 13.29
N PRO A 66 4.58 4.83 12.79
CA PRO A 66 5.86 4.28 13.24
C PRO A 66 6.17 4.37 14.73
N ASN A 67 5.62 5.38 15.41
CA ASN A 67 5.73 5.50 16.86
C ASN A 67 4.93 4.42 17.61
N VAL A 68 3.85 3.91 17.03
CA VAL A 68 2.98 2.87 17.61
C VAL A 68 3.49 1.47 17.28
N HIS A 69 3.81 1.18 16.02
CA HIS A 69 4.27 -0.17 15.61
C HIS A 69 5.78 -0.41 15.81
N GLY A 70 6.55 0.59 16.22
CA GLY A 70 7.95 0.45 16.65
C GLY A 70 9.01 0.36 15.54
N VAL A 71 8.64 -0.02 14.31
CA VAL A 71 9.54 -0.03 13.14
C VAL A 71 9.86 1.41 12.70
N ARG A 72 10.97 1.98 13.21
CA ARG A 72 11.36 3.38 12.98
C ARG A 72 12.47 3.58 11.94
N SER A 73 13.20 2.51 11.61
CA SER A 73 14.25 2.50 10.60
C SER A 73 14.33 1.11 9.95
N ASN A 74 15.11 1.00 8.88
CA ASN A 74 15.47 -0.31 8.35
C ASN A 74 16.30 -1.10 9.38
N GLY A 75 16.13 -2.42 9.39
CA GLY A 75 16.78 -3.33 10.34
C GLY A 75 16.01 -3.55 11.66
N ILE A 76 14.93 -2.79 11.90
CA ILE A 76 14.04 -3.02 13.04
C ILE A 76 12.86 -3.88 12.57
N ASN A 77 12.72 -5.07 13.14
CA ASN A 77 11.62 -5.97 12.80
C ASN A 77 10.30 -5.49 13.42
N LEU A 78 9.20 -5.76 12.69
CA LEU A 78 7.86 -5.60 13.25
C LEU A 78 7.66 -6.66 14.35
N PRO A 79 7.20 -6.31 15.55
CA PRO A 79 6.90 -7.30 16.59
C PRO A 79 5.91 -8.34 16.08
N GLU A 80 6.17 -9.63 16.33
CA GLU A 80 5.42 -10.74 15.74
C GLU A 80 3.93 -10.71 16.07
N ASP A 81 3.57 -10.23 17.26
CA ASP A 81 2.18 -10.14 17.71
C ASP A 81 1.40 -8.95 17.13
N THR A 82 2.08 -8.08 16.37
CA THR A 82 1.41 -6.89 15.79
C THR A 82 0.29 -7.35 14.83
N PRO A 83 -0.95 -6.85 15.02
CA PRO A 83 -2.03 -7.09 14.08
C PRO A 83 -1.71 -6.49 12.71
N THR A 84 -1.94 -7.27 11.65
CA THR A 84 -1.79 -6.81 10.28
C THR A 84 -3.09 -7.02 9.49
N ILE A 85 -3.24 -6.30 8.38
CA ILE A 85 -4.34 -6.49 7.44
C ILE A 85 -4.34 -7.93 6.90
N THR A 86 -3.18 -8.54 6.65
CA THR A 86 -3.08 -9.93 6.17
C THR A 86 -3.64 -10.93 7.17
N LYS A 87 -3.24 -10.83 8.46
CA LYS A 87 -3.80 -11.66 9.54
C LYS A 87 -5.30 -11.42 9.70
N THR A 88 -5.75 -10.18 9.55
CA THR A 88 -7.18 -9.82 9.65
C THR A 88 -7.99 -10.42 8.51
N LEU A 89 -7.50 -10.35 7.26
CA LEU A 89 -8.14 -10.94 6.09
C LEU A 89 -8.15 -12.47 6.15
N GLN A 90 -7.09 -13.09 6.70
CA GLN A 90 -7.02 -14.53 6.91
C GLN A 90 -8.06 -15.00 7.94
N LYS A 91 -8.15 -14.33 9.10
CA LYS A 91 -9.17 -14.62 10.13
C LYS A 91 -10.61 -14.49 9.60
N ARG A 92 -10.84 -13.67 8.56
CA ARG A 92 -12.14 -13.48 7.91
C ARG A 92 -12.39 -14.41 6.72
N GLY A 93 -11.47 -15.32 6.40
CA GLY A 93 -11.59 -16.25 5.27
C GLY A 93 -11.48 -15.59 3.89
N VAL A 94 -10.99 -14.34 3.82
CA VAL A 94 -10.78 -13.60 2.56
C VAL A 94 -9.45 -14.00 1.94
N LEU A 95 -8.42 -14.14 2.77
CA LEU A 95 -7.08 -14.62 2.40
C LEU A 95 -6.93 -16.08 2.87
N SER A 96 -6.51 -16.99 2.00
CA SER A 96 -6.19 -18.38 2.33
C SER A 96 -4.80 -18.50 2.92
#